data_AF-A0A8T7ET60-F1
#
_entry.id   AF-A0A8T7ET60-F1
#
_cell.length_a   1.000
_cell.length_b   1.000
_cell.length_c   1.000
_cell.angle_alpha   90.00
_cell.angle_beta   90.00
_cell.angle_gamma   90.00
#
_symmetry.space_group_name_H-M   'P 1'
#
loop_
_entity.id
_entity.type
_entity.pdbx_description
1 polymer ?
#
loop_
_entity_poly.entity_id
_entity_poly.type
_entity_poly.pdbx_seq_one_letter_code
_entity_poly.pdbx_strand_id
1 'polypeptide(L)' 'MITGAASGIGRAAAWRIARDGAHVVIVDINAEQGEQVAADLRKKFGYRRAHFVQADVTGKTPSSTRSARRSCSTAASTC' A
#
# COMPACT_ATOMS: atom_id res chain seq x y z
N MET A 1 1.45 -1.56 -7.92
CA MET A 1 1.27 -1.74 -6.46
C MET A 1 0.69 -3.12 -6.24
N ILE A 2 1.23 -3.88 -5.28
CA ILE A 2 0.81 -5.26 -4.97
C ILE A 2 0.44 -5.30 -3.49
N THR A 3 -0.80 -5.69 -3.20
CA THR A 3 -1.32 -5.89 -1.84
C THR A 3 -1.13 -7.35 -1.41
N GLY A 4 -0.74 -7.61 -0.16
CA GLY A 4 -0.40 -8.95 0.31
C GLY A 4 0.95 -9.45 -0.23
N ALA A 5 1.87 -8.53 -0.52
CA ALA A 5 3.14 -8.84 -1.18
C ALA A 5 4.22 -9.41 -0.24
N ALA A 6 3.97 -9.51 1.07
CA ALA A 6 4.91 -10.11 2.01
C ALA A 6 4.98 -11.64 1.91
N SER A 7 3.93 -12.33 1.42
CA SER A 7 3.89 -13.80 1.38
C SER A 7 3.30 -14.40 0.10
N GLY A 8 3.63 -15.66 -0.17
CA GLY A 8 3.04 -16.48 -1.24
C GLY A 8 3.18 -15.90 -2.65
N ILE A 9 2.03 -15.78 -3.34
CA ILE A 9 1.93 -15.35 -4.74
C ILE A 9 2.35 -13.89 -4.91
N GLY A 10 2.03 -13.03 -3.94
CA GLY A 10 2.37 -11.61 -3.97
C GLY A 10 3.88 -11.37 -4.03
N ARG A 11 4.65 -12.17 -3.27
CA ARG A 11 6.12 -12.17 -3.34
C ARG A 11 6.60 -12.62 -4.72
N ALA A 12 6.13 -13.75 -5.24
CA ALA A 12 6.55 -14.25 -6.55
C ALA A 12 6.24 -13.24 -7.69
N ALA A 13 5.08 -12.59 -7.63
CA ALA A 13 4.69 -11.54 -8.56
C ALA A 13 5.60 -10.31 -8.47
N ALA A 14 5.90 -9.84 -7.25
CA ALA A 14 6.83 -8.72 -7.02
C ALA A 14 8.22 -9.02 -7.62
N TRP A 15 8.70 -10.25 -7.45
CA TRP A 15 9.97 -10.70 -8.02
C TRP A 15 9.96 -10.77 -9.54
N ARG A 16 8.86 -11.24 -10.14
CA ARG A 16 8.74 -11.30 -11.61
C ARG A 16 8.71 -9.91 -12.22
N ILE A 17 7.91 -9.02 -11.67
CA ILE A 17 7.76 -7.63 -12.14
C ILE A 17 9.06 -6.86 -11.95
N ALA A 18 9.76 -7.05 -10.82
CA ALA A 18 11.06 -6.42 -10.60
C ALA A 18 12.13 -6.93 -11.58
N ARG A 19 12.08 -8.20 -11.97
CA ARG A 19 12.99 -8.79 -12.98
C ARG A 19 12.78 -8.18 -14.37
N ASP A 20 11.54 -7.82 -14.68
CA ASP A 20 11.20 -7.18 -15.96
C ASP A 20 11.57 -5.67 -15.95
N GLY A 21 12.18 -5.18 -14.87
CA GLY A 21 12.66 -3.80 -14.78
C GLY A 21 11.57 -2.80 -14.45
N ALA A 22 10.45 -3.23 -13.87
CA ALA A 22 9.42 -2.33 -13.37
C ALA A 22 9.64 -1.94 -11.90
N HIS A 23 9.00 -0.86 -11.48
CA HIS A 23 8.98 -0.42 -10.09
C HIS A 23 7.84 -1.11 -9.34
N VAL A 24 8.15 -1.68 -8.18
CA VAL A 24 7.19 -2.44 -7.38
C VAL A 24 6.95 -1.74 -6.05
N VAL A 25 5.67 -1.59 -5.70
CA VAL A 25 5.26 -1.15 -4.37
C VAL A 25 4.63 -2.34 -3.67
N ILE A 26 5.27 -2.78 -2.58
CA ILE A 26 4.88 -3.90 -1.71
C ILE A 26 4.01 -3.31 -0.62
N VAL A 27 2.77 -3.77 -0.52
CA VAL A 27 1.84 -3.35 0.52
C VAL A 27 1.42 -4.57 1.32
N ASP A 28 1.63 -4.52 2.64
CA ASP A 28 1.29 -5.64 3.54
C ASP A 28 1.00 -5.18 4.96
N ILE A 29 0.33 -6.04 5.75
CA ILE A 29 0.10 -5.81 7.18
C ILE A 29 1.37 -6.12 7.99
N ASN A 30 2.15 -7.12 7.55
CA ASN A 30 3.39 -7.54 8.21
C ASN A 30 4.57 -6.70 7.76
N ALA A 31 4.90 -5.65 8.54
CA ALA A 31 6.00 -4.75 8.26
C ALA A 31 7.36 -5.44 8.11
N GLU A 32 7.64 -6.40 8.98
CA GLU A 32 8.94 -7.08 9.03
C GLU A 32 9.22 -7.90 7.76
N GLN A 33 8.24 -8.72 7.35
CA GLN A 33 8.36 -9.51 6.12
C GLN A 33 8.32 -8.64 4.87
N GLY A 34 7.46 -7.61 4.84
CA GLY A 34 7.36 -6.69 3.71
C GLY A 34 8.65 -5.90 3.48
N GLU A 35 9.27 -5.41 4.55
CA GLU A 35 10.54 -4.68 4.48
C GLU A 35 11.68 -5.60 4.04
N GLN A 36 11.74 -6.85 4.52
CA GLN A 36 12.72 -7.84 4.06
C GLN A 36 12.62 -8.08 2.55
N VAL A 37 11.41 -8.32 2.02
CA VAL A 37 11.22 -8.54 0.58
C VAL A 37 11.61 -7.29 -0.21
N ALA A 38 11.25 -6.09 0.26
CA ALA A 38 11.65 -4.84 -0.38
C ALA A 38 13.17 -4.62 -0.33
N ALA A 39 13.84 -4.98 0.76
CA ALA A 39 15.29 -4.90 0.89
C ALA A 39 16.00 -5.88 -0.06
N ASP A 40 15.50 -7.12 -0.18
CA ASP A 40 16.03 -8.12 -1.10
C ASP A 40 15.89 -7.68 -2.57
N LEU A 41 14.73 -7.14 -2.94
CA LEU A 41 14.50 -6.59 -4.28
C LEU A 41 15.39 -5.37 -4.56
N ARG A 42 15.57 -4.49 -3.57
CA ARG A 42 16.47 -3.33 -3.67
C ARG A 42 17.93 -3.76 -3.87
N LYS A 43 18.39 -4.78 -3.14
CA LYS A 43 19.75 -5.34 -3.28
C LYS A 43 19.97 -5.95 -4.67
N LYS A 44 18.96 -6.62 -5.23
CA LYS A 44 19.13 -7.37 -6.48
C LYS A 44 18.89 -6.56 -7.74
N PHE A 45 17.93 -5.62 -7.72
CA PHE A 45 17.49 -4.88 -8.91
C PHE A 45 17.77 -3.37 -8.82
N GLY A 46 18.13 -2.84 -7.65
CA GLY A 46 18.51 -1.45 -7.42
C GLY A 46 17.65 -0.71 -6.38
N TYR A 47 18.22 0.29 -5.72
CA TYR A 47 17.64 0.97 -4.55
C TYR A 47 16.23 1.58 -4.78
N ARG A 48 15.92 2.01 -6.01
CA ARG A 48 14.63 2.64 -6.37
C ARG A 48 13.60 1.65 -6.95
N ARG A 49 13.90 0.35 -6.97
CA ARG A 49 13.03 -0.66 -7.61
C ARG A 49 11.90 -1.17 -6.74
N ALA A 50 12.05 -1.14 -5.42
CA ALA A 50 11.04 -1.64 -4.50
C ALA A 50 10.81 -0.68 -3.33
N HIS A 51 9.53 -0.38 -3.05
CA HIS A 51 9.09 0.37 -1.88
C HIS A 51 8.12 -0.45 -1.06
N PHE A 52 8.32 -0.51 0.24
CA PHE A 52 7.38 -1.12 1.17
C PHE A 52 6.47 -0.05 1.79
N VAL A 53 5.18 -0.39 1.91
CA VAL A 53 4.17 0.42 2.61
C VAL A 53 3.38 -0.52 3.51
N GLN A 54 3.40 -0.28 4.81
CA GLN A 54 2.54 -1.01 5.72
C GLN A 54 1.10 -0.51 5.57
N ALA A 55 0.18 -1.40 5.22
CA ALA A 55 -1.24 -1.10 5.21
C ALA A 55 -2.07 -2.33 5.54
N ASP A 56 -3.02 -2.16 6.44
CA ASP A 56 -4.04 -3.15 6.74
C ASP A 56 -5.22 -2.97 5.77
N VAL A 57 -5.50 -4.00 4.97
CA VAL A 57 -6.62 -4.04 4.02
C VAL A 57 -7.79 -4.89 4.51
N THR A 58 -7.88 -5.16 5.83
CA THR A 58 -9.08 -5.77 6.42
C THR A 58 -10.30 -4.88 6.18
N GLY A 59 -11.18 -5.35 5.30
CA GLY A 59 -12.34 -4.60 4.84
C GLY A 59 -13.32 -4.26 5.95
N LYS A 60 -13.38 -2.98 6.31
CA LYS A 60 -14.63 -2.25 6.10
C LYS A 60 -14.41 -1.30 4.94
N THR A 61 -14.97 -1.61 3.78
CA THR A 61 -15.33 -0.54 2.85
C THR A 61 -16.14 0.50 3.64
N PRO A 62 -15.89 1.78 3.39
CA PRO A 62 -16.99 2.47 2.78
C PRO A 62 -16.60 2.79 1.35
N SER A 63 -17.35 2.21 0.44
CA SER A 63 -17.84 2.94 -0.71
C SER A 63 -18.38 4.30 -0.22
N SER A 64 -17.51 5.30 -0.20
CA SER A 64 -17.94 6.69 -0.16
C SER A 64 -17.08 7.46 -1.14
N THR A 65 -17.48 7.34 -2.40
CA THR A 65 -17.75 8.52 -3.22
C THR A 65 -18.32 9.62 -2.32
N ARG A 66 -17.47 10.43 -1.69
CA ARG A 66 -17.91 11.61 -0.94
C ARG A 66 -18.07 12.76 -1.92
N SER A 67 -18.95 12.54 -2.90
CA SER A 67 -19.65 13.64 -3.56
C SER A 67 -20.91 13.92 -2.75
N ALA A 68 -21.03 15.18 -2.34
CA ALA A 68 -22.24 15.84 -1.87
C ALA A 68 -23.01 15.23 -0.68
N ARG A 69 -22.93 15.90 0.48
CA ARG A 69 -24.06 16.73 0.91
C ARG A 69 -23.73 17.60 2.12
N ARG A 70 -24.22 18.83 1.98
CA ARG A 70 -24.40 19.90 2.96
C ARG A 70 -24.78 19.39 4.36
N SER A 71 -24.07 19.90 5.36
CA SER A 71 -24.60 20.16 6.70
C SER A 71 -23.73 21.27 7.33
N CYS A 72 -23.79 22.46 6.72
CA CYS A 72 -23.54 23.68 7.48
C CYS A 72 -24.90 23.99 8.13
N SER A 73 -25.18 23.35 9.25
CA SER A 73 -26.31 23.67 10.10
C SER A 73 -25.76 24.00 11.47
N THR A 74 -25.68 25.32 11.71
CA THR A 74 -26.07 25.97 12.96
C THR A 74 -25.20 25.74 14.20
N ALA A 75 -24.28 26.69 14.42
CA ALA A 75 -24.07 27.43 15.68
C ALA A 75 -22.94 28.44 15.37
N ALA A 76 -23.13 29.76 15.19
CA ALA A 76 -24.07 30.68 15.81
C ALA A 76 -24.14 30.50 17.34
N SER A 77 -23.03 30.79 18.01
CA SER A 77 -22.95 31.27 19.40
C SER A 77 -21.48 31.69 19.61
N THR A 78 -21.05 32.90 19.27
CA THR A 78 -21.19 34.14 20.06
C THR A 78 -20.82 33.95 21.52
N CYS A 79 -19.59 34.29 21.87
CA CYS A 79 -19.14 35.17 22.98
C CYS A 79 -17.63 35.05 23.15
#